data_AF-A0A162NM32-F1
#
_entry.id   AF-A0A162NM32-F1
#
_cell.length_a   1.000
_cell.length_b   1.000
_cell.length_c   1.000
_cell.angle_alpha   90.00
_cell.angle_beta   90.00
_cell.angle_gamma   90.00
#
_symmetry.space_group_name_H-M   'P 1'
#
loop_
_entity.id
_entity.type
_entity.pdbx_description
1 polymer ?
#
loop_
_entity_poly.entity_id
_entity_poly.type
_entity_poly.pdbx_seq_one_letter_code
_entity_poly.pdbx_strand_id
1 'polypeptide(L)' 'FLTPVDMGVIPDYALVIRHPMDFTTMKERLERDYYQHLDDILHDFKMIVRNAKTYNAPNTIYWRSADRLE' A
#
# COMPACT_ATOMS: atom_id res chain seq x y z
N PHE A 1 -5.86 -0.81 3.02
CA PHE A 1 -4.59 -1.46 3.38
C PHE A 1 -4.65 -2.97 3.23
N LEU A 2 -5.72 -3.64 3.70
CA LEU A 2 -5.76 -5.10 3.73
C LEU A 2 -5.83 -5.73 2.34
N THR A 3 -6.69 -5.22 1.46
CA THR A 3 -6.88 -5.74 0.10
C THR A 3 -6.49 -4.69 -0.95
N PRO A 4 -6.23 -5.11 -2.21
CA PRO A 4 -6.01 -4.19 -3.32
C PRO A 4 -7.16 -3.19 -3.46
N VAL A 5 -6.85 -1.99 -3.94
CA VAL A 5 -7.88 -1.01 -4.33
C VAL A 5 -8.52 -1.47 -5.64
N ASP A 6 -9.85 -1.55 -5.65
CA ASP A 6 -10.61 -1.84 -6.86
C ASP A 6 -10.63 -0.61 -7.78
N MET A 7 -9.86 -0.67 -8.88
CA MET A 7 -9.76 0.41 -9.85
C MET A 7 -10.99 0.54 -10.75
N GLY A 8 -11.89 -0.45 -10.79
CA GLY A 8 -13.20 -0.30 -11.42
C GLY A 8 -14.10 0.64 -10.61
N VAL A 9 -13.92 0.65 -9.29
CA VAL A 9 -14.66 1.52 -8.35
C VAL A 9 -13.95 2.86 -8.14
N ILE A 10 -12.62 2.87 -8.16
CA ILE A 10 -11.78 4.07 -7.96
C ILE A 10 -10.81 4.23 -9.15
N PRO A 11 -11.29 4.70 -10.33
CA PRO A 11 -10.51 4.68 -11.57
C PRO A 11 -9.29 5.61 -11.56
N ASP A 12 -9.38 6.73 -10.82
CA ASP A 12 -8.32 7.72 -10.70
C ASP A 12 -7.16 7.25 -9.82
N TYR A 13 -7.34 6.18 -9.03
CA TYR A 13 -6.28 5.61 -8.21
C TYR A 13 -5.04 5.24 -9.04
N ALA A 14 -5.24 4.65 -10.23
CA ALA A 14 -4.16 4.27 -11.14
C ALA A 14 -3.45 5.48 -11.78
N LEU A 15 -4.09 6.65 -11.82
CA LEU A 15 -3.50 7.89 -12.33
C LEU A 15 -2.54 8.52 -11.32
N VAL A 16 -2.82 8.32 -10.02
CA VAL A 16 -2.07 8.92 -8.92
C VAL A 16 -1.00 7.94 -8.39
N ILE A 17 -1.35 6.66 -8.24
CA ILE A 17 -0.51 5.64 -7.61
C ILE A 17 0.04 4.69 -8.67
N ARG A 18 1.35 4.82 -8.94
CA ARG A 18 2.06 4.05 -9.96
C ARG A 18 2.32 2.59 -9.57
N HIS A 19 2.54 2.35 -8.28
CA HIS A 19 2.86 1.03 -7.75
C HIS A 19 1.94 0.70 -6.58
N PRO A 20 0.70 0.24 -6.85
CA PRO A 20 -0.22 -0.20 -5.81
C PRO A 20 0.40 -1.32 -4.96
N MET A 21 0.10 -1.32 -3.67
CA MET A 21 0.49 -2.37 -2.74
C MET A 21 -0.51 -2.44 -1.59
N ASP A 22 -0.67 -3.64 -1.02
CA ASP A 22 -1.58 -3.96 0.06
C ASP A 22 -1.08 -5.20 0.83
N PHE A 23 -1.64 -5.43 2.02
CA PHE A 23 -1.18 -6.50 2.90
C PHE A 23 -1.51 -7.92 2.40
N THR A 24 -2.54 -8.09 1.56
CA THR A 24 -2.84 -9.40 0.95
C THR A 24 -1.78 -9.73 -0.10
N THR A 25 -1.43 -8.76 -0.95
CA THR A 25 -0.32 -8.90 -1.91
C THR A 25 1.01 -9.17 -1.20
N MET A 26 1.32 -8.47 -0.10
CA MET A 26 2.52 -8.75 0.70
C MET A 26 2.51 -10.16 1.29
N LYS A 27 1.37 -10.61 1.81
CA LYS A 27 1.22 -11.96 2.36
C LYS A 27 1.46 -13.02 1.28
N GLU A 28 0.87 -12.86 0.11
CA GLU A 28 1.07 -13.78 -1.03
C GLU A 28 2.52 -13.81 -1.50
N ARG A 29 3.20 -12.64 -1.53
CA ARG A 29 4.63 -12.56 -1.86
C ARG A 29 5.48 -13.29 -0.83
N LEU A 30 5.17 -13.13 0.46
CA LEU A 30 5.87 -13.83 1.53
C LEU A 30 5.68 -15.36 1.42
N GLU A 31 4.46 -15.83 1.20
CA GLU A 31 4.14 -17.26 1.05
C GLU A 31 4.77 -17.91 -0.19
N ARG A 32 5.20 -17.10 -1.16
CA ARG A 32 5.86 -17.53 -2.41
C ARG A 32 7.37 -17.30 -2.41
N ASP A 33 7.98 -17.04 -1.25
CA ASP A 33 9.41 -16.77 -1.10
C ASP A 33 9.92 -15.61 -2.01
N TYR A 34 9.06 -14.63 -2.31
CA TYR A 34 9.41 -13.49 -3.16
C TYR A 34 10.42 -12.55 -2.48
N TYR A 35 10.33 -12.42 -1.15
CA TYR A 35 11.20 -11.55 -0.37
C TYR A 35 12.47 -12.30 0.02
N GLN A 36 13.62 -11.85 -0.48
CA GLN A 36 14.92 -12.45 -0.18
C GLN A 36 15.55 -11.82 1.06
N HIS A 37 15.20 -10.56 1.32
CA HIS A 37 15.72 -9.78 2.43
C HIS A 37 14.59 -9.06 3.17
N LEU A 38 14.84 -8.76 4.45
CA LEU A 38 13.90 -7.98 5.27
C LEU A 38 13.61 -6.61 4.64
N ASP A 39 14.59 -6.02 3.97
CA ASP A 39 14.45 -4.74 3.28
C ASP A 39 13.40 -4.79 2.16
N ASP A 40 13.18 -5.94 1.52
CA ASP A 40 12.15 -6.10 0.48
C ASP A 40 10.74 -6.01 1.09
N ILE A 41 10.54 -6.63 2.26
CA ILE A 41 9.28 -6.55 3.02
C ILE A 41 9.06 -5.12 3.51
N LEU A 42 10.10 -4.49 4.06
CA LEU A 42 10.04 -3.12 4.55
C LEU A 42 9.77 -2.13 3.41
N HIS A 43 10.26 -2.39 2.21
CA HIS A 43 9.99 -1.60 1.03
C HIS A 43 8.49 -1.60 0.70
N ASP A 44 7.88 -2.78 0.58
CA ASP A 44 6.45 -2.92 0.27
C ASP A 44 5.56 -2.35 1.39
N PHE A 45 5.94 -2.55 2.65
CA PHE A 45 5.25 -1.91 3.78
C PHE A 45 5.25 -0.38 3.65
N LYS A 46 6.42 0.21 3.38
CA LYS A 46 6.54 1.66 3.15
C LYS A 46 5.76 2.12 1.94
N MET A 47 5.62 1.30 0.89
CA MET A 47 4.74 1.64 -0.24
C MET A 47 3.27 1.74 0.18
N ILE A 48 2.77 0.83 1.01
CA ILE A 48 1.38 0.90 1.54
C ILE A 48 1.14 2.24 2.25
N VAL A 49 2.06 2.63 3.14
CA VAL A 49 1.98 3.89 3.90
C VAL A 49 2.05 5.09 2.97
N ARG A 50 3.06 5.13 2.07
CA ARG A 50 3.27 6.24 1.14
C ARG A 50 2.11 6.41 0.17
N ASN A 51 1.61 5.32 -0.41
CA ASN A 51 0.49 5.36 -1.35
C ASN A 51 -0.77 5.91 -0.67
N ALA A 52 -1.03 5.50 0.58
CA ALA A 52 -2.15 6.02 1.32
C ALA A 52 -2.00 7.52 1.66
N LYS A 53 -0.81 7.97 2.07
CA LYS A 53 -0.56 9.41 2.33
C LYS A 53 -0.55 10.25 1.05
N THR A 54 -0.22 9.66 -0.10
CA THR A 54 -0.20 10.33 -1.42
C THR A 54 -1.60 10.48 -2.01
N TYR A 55 -2.40 9.41 -1.96
CA TYR A 55 -3.73 9.40 -2.57
C TYR A 55 -4.76 10.15 -1.72
N ASN A 56 -4.69 10.01 -0.39
CA ASN A 56 -5.69 10.57 0.49
C ASN A 56 -5.26 11.94 0.99
N ALA A 57 -6.18 12.90 1.05
CA ALA A 57 -5.89 14.22 1.60
C ALA A 57 -5.42 14.12 3.08
N PRO A 58 -4.52 15.03 3.53
CA PRO A 58 -4.12 15.11 4.92
C PRO A 58 -5.31 15.18 5.87
N ASN A 59 -5.17 14.64 7.08
CA ASN A 59 -6.20 14.59 8.12
C ASN A 59 -7.44 13.73 7.81
N THR A 60 -7.56 13.10 6.64
CA THR A 60 -8.55 12.03 6.44
C THR A 60 -8.26 10.85 7.36
N ILE A 61 -9.26 9.99 7.60
CA ILE A 61 -9.08 8.79 8.43
C ILE A 61 -8.03 7.85 7.82
N TYR A 62 -7.96 7.76 6.49
CA TYR A 62 -7.01 6.90 5.78
C TYR A 62 -5.59 7.44 5.88
N TRP A 63 -5.42 8.75 5.68
CA TRP A 63 -4.13 9.41 5.83
C TRP A 63 -3.62 9.28 7.28
N ARG A 64 -4.46 9.59 8.28
CA ARG A 64 -4.07 9.46 9.70
C ARG A 64 -3.79 8.03 10.12
N SER A 65 -4.49 7.06 9.55
CA SER A 65 -4.20 5.64 9.81
C SER A 65 -2.85 5.25 9.24
N ALA A 66 -2.47 5.75 8.06
CA ALA A 66 -1.13 5.53 7.50
C ALA A 66 -0.05 6.24 8.31
N ASP A 67 -0.31 7.46 8.77
CA ASP A 67 0.60 8.25 9.61
C ASP A 67 0.92 7.57 10.94
N ARG A 68 -0.02 6.81 11.52
CA ARG A 68 0.19 6.02 12.74
C ARG A 68 1.03 4.75 12.55
N LEU A 69 1.26 4.33 11.29
CA LEU A 69 2.03 3.13 10.94
C LEU A 69 3.49 3.46 10.62
N GLU A 70 3.82 4.75 10.46
CA GLU A 70 5.18 5.27 10.26
C GLU A 70 5.89 5.45 11.61
#